data_AF-A0AAD8LID0-F1
#
_entry.id   AF-A0AAD8LID0-F1
#
_cell.length_a   1.000
_cell.length_b   1.000
_cell.length_c   1.000
_cell.angle_alpha   90.00
_cell.angle_beta   90.00
_cell.angle_gamma   90.00
#
_symmetry.space_group_name_H-M   'P 1'
#
loop_
_entity.id
_entity.type
_entity.pdbx_description
1 polymer ?
#
loop_
_entity_poly.entity_id
_entity_poly.type
_entity_poly.pdbx_seq_one_letter_code
_entity_poly.pdbx_strand_id
1 'polypeptide(L)'
;MAVKKEMKIDAPRSGIMTGLNKGHITTPIPLVKTVRPSRRKGVKTNRNALVSEVIREVCGFAPYERHMIELIKTGSAAAQKRALRFAKKRLGTLRRAKAKNDEMTHVVELQRKRKA
;
A
#
# COMPACT_ATOMS: atom_id res chain seq x y z
N MET A 1 -13.36 -17.36 12.07
CA MET A 1 -12.32 -17.80 13.02
C MET A 1 -11.42 -16.62 13.35
N ALA A 2 -11.45 -16.13 14.58
CA ALA A 2 -10.59 -15.03 14.99
C ALA A 2 -9.13 -15.48 14.92
N VAL A 3 -8.33 -14.83 14.06
CA VAL A 3 -6.88 -15.03 14.03
C VAL A 3 -6.36 -14.68 15.42
N LYS A 4 -5.97 -15.70 16.21
CA LYS A 4 -5.21 -15.49 17.45
C LYS A 4 -3.99 -14.68 17.05
N LYS A 5 -3.96 -13.40 17.47
CA LYS A 5 -2.81 -12.53 17.25
C LYS A 5 -1.70 -13.03 18.15
N GLU A 6 -0.90 -13.97 17.65
CA GLU A 6 0.25 -14.49 18.38
C GLU A 6 1.09 -13.33 18.88
N MET A 7 1.36 -13.33 20.19
CA MET A 7 2.26 -12.35 20.77
C MET A 7 3.65 -12.67 20.26
N LYS A 8 4.12 -11.89 19.28
CA LYS A 8 5.52 -11.95 18.86
C LYS A 8 6.35 -11.43 20.03
N ILE A 9 6.86 -12.35 20.83
CA ILE A 9 7.81 -12.10 21.91
C ILE A 9 9.17 -12.14 21.21
N ASP A 10 9.83 -10.98 21.12
CA ASP A 10 11.19 -10.95 20.62
C ASP A 10 12.08 -11.76 21.57
N ALA A 11 13.11 -12.42 21.05
CA ALA A 11 14.07 -13.10 21.92
C ALA A 11 14.77 -12.08 22.83
N PRO A 12 15.09 -12.43 24.09
CA PRO A 12 15.88 -11.55 24.95
C PRO A 12 17.23 -11.24 24.29
N ARG A 13 17.75 -10.04 24.54
CA ARG A 13 19.09 -9.64 24.06
C ARG A 13 20.16 -10.53 24.67
N SER A 14 21.26 -10.75 23.96
CA SER A 14 22.29 -11.72 24.35
C SER A 14 23.36 -11.17 25.32
N GLY A 15 23.22 -9.93 25.82
CA GLY A 15 24.16 -9.36 26.80
C GLY A 15 25.52 -8.95 26.22
N ILE A 16 25.74 -9.14 24.91
CA ILE A 16 26.99 -8.82 24.23
C ILE A 16 27.07 -7.34 23.83
N MET A 17 28.30 -6.81 23.76
CA MET A 17 28.54 -5.39 23.45
C MET A 17 28.39 -5.07 21.95
N THR A 18 28.68 -6.03 21.06
CA THR A 18 28.63 -5.87 19.60
C THR A 18 27.94 -7.08 18.94
N GLY A 19 27.46 -6.93 17.69
CA GLY A 19 26.68 -7.97 16.99
C GLY A 19 25.18 -7.65 16.87
N LEU A 20 24.44 -8.52 16.18
CA LEU A 20 23.04 -8.28 15.80
C LEU A 20 22.07 -8.28 16.99
N ASN A 21 22.26 -9.17 17.97
CA ASN A 21 21.42 -9.27 19.17
C ASN A 21 22.04 -8.60 20.42
N LYS A 22 22.90 -7.61 20.21
CA LYS A 22 23.59 -6.89 21.28
C LYS A 22 22.66 -6.12 22.20
N GLY A 23 23.16 -5.80 23.39
CA GLY A 23 22.48 -5.00 24.41
C GLY A 23 22.21 -5.78 25.70
N HIS A 24 21.81 -5.04 26.73
CA HIS A 24 21.51 -5.61 28.04
C HIS A 24 20.32 -6.58 27.96
N ILE A 25 20.46 -7.71 28.65
CA ILE A 25 19.43 -8.74 28.74
C ILE A 25 18.22 -8.13 29.43
N THR A 26 17.14 -7.91 28.68
CA THR A 26 15.90 -7.32 29.16
C THR A 26 14.73 -8.24 28.81
N THR A 27 13.66 -8.21 29.61
CA THR A 27 12.42 -8.91 29.31
C THR A 27 11.62 -8.09 28.29
N PRO A 28 11.49 -8.54 27.03
CA PRO A 28 10.84 -7.76 26.00
C PRO A 28 9.33 -7.72 26.25
N ILE A 29 8.77 -6.50 26.27
CA ILE A 29 7.33 -6.30 26.37
C ILE A 29 6.71 -6.68 25.01
N PRO A 30 5.72 -7.60 24.97
CA PRO A 30 5.12 -8.02 23.70
C PRO A 30 4.49 -6.81 22.99
N LEU A 31 4.83 -6.61 21.71
CA LEU A 31 4.34 -5.49 20.88
C LEU A 31 2.81 -5.45 20.73
N VAL A 32 2.10 -6.47 21.19
CA VAL A 32 0.64 -6.61 21.08
C VAL A 32 -0.12 -5.73 22.08
N LYS A 33 0.55 -5.10 23.05
CA LYS A 33 -0.07 -4.14 23.98
C LYS A 33 -0.48 -2.86 23.21
N THR A 34 -1.64 -2.93 22.56
CA THR A 34 -2.39 -1.84 21.89
C THR A 34 -1.54 -0.79 21.18
N VAL A 35 -1.50 -0.84 19.85
CA VAL A 35 -0.87 0.23 19.05
C VAL A 35 -1.46 1.58 19.45
N ARG A 36 -0.60 2.51 19.86
CA ARG A 36 -1.00 3.88 20.27
C ARG A 36 -1.96 4.48 19.24
N PRO A 37 -3.09 5.10 19.64
CA PRO A 37 -4.06 5.67 18.70
C PRO A 37 -3.46 6.61 17.64
N SER A 38 -2.42 7.38 17.99
CA SER A 38 -1.69 8.24 17.05
C SER A 38 -1.10 7.51 15.85
N ARG A 39 -0.68 6.24 16.02
CA ARG A 39 -0.15 5.39 14.94
C ARG A 39 -1.25 4.76 14.07
N ARG A 40 -2.52 4.88 14.45
CA ARG A 40 -3.68 4.42 13.66
C ARG A 40 -4.17 5.46 12.65
N LYS A 41 -3.60 6.67 12.64
CA LYS A 41 -3.96 7.73 11.70
C LYS A 41 -3.65 7.27 10.27
N GLY A 42 -4.63 7.37 9.36
CA GLY A 42 -4.50 6.99 7.95
C GLY A 42 -4.95 5.57 7.61
N VAL A 43 -5.41 4.79 8.59
CA VAL A 43 -6.01 3.47 8.32
C VAL A 43 -7.36 3.65 7.62
N LYS A 44 -7.57 2.92 6.52
CA LYS A 44 -8.83 2.91 5.78
C LYS A 44 -9.88 2.16 6.60
N THR A 45 -10.95 2.85 7.02
CA THR A 45 -12.12 2.25 7.68
C THR A 45 -13.16 1.84 6.63
N ASN A 46 -14.07 0.92 6.97
CA ASN A 46 -15.13 0.46 6.05
C ASN A 46 -15.99 1.63 5.54
N ARG A 47 -16.31 2.60 6.42
CA ARG A 47 -17.05 3.80 6.04
C ARG A 47 -16.26 4.66 5.03
N ASN A 48 -14.98 4.91 5.29
CA ASN A 48 -14.16 5.72 4.39
C ASN A 48 -13.93 5.03 3.05
N ALA A 49 -13.89 3.69 3.02
CA ALA A 49 -13.82 2.93 1.79
C ALA A 49 -15.06 3.15 0.91
N LEU A 50 -16.24 2.94 1.48
CA LEU A 50 -17.52 3.13 0.78
C LEU A 50 -17.67 4.56 0.25
N VAL A 51 -17.37 5.58 1.07
CA VAL A 51 -17.41 6.98 0.64
C VAL A 51 -16.43 7.24 -0.50
N SER A 52 -15.21 6.70 -0.43
CA SER A 52 -14.21 6.89 -1.50
C SER A 52 -14.60 6.22 -2.82
N GLU A 53 -15.30 5.09 -2.77
CA GLU A 53 -15.78 4.37 -3.95
C GLU A 53 -16.91 5.14 -4.65
N VAL A 54 -17.88 5.64 -3.88
CA VAL A 54 -18.99 6.47 -4.40
C VAL A 54 -18.46 7.74 -5.09
N ILE A 55 -17.50 8.44 -4.46
CA ILE A 55 -16.92 9.65 -5.07
C ILE A 55 -16.19 9.31 -6.37
N ARG A 56 -15.49 8.17 -6.43
CA ARG A 56 -14.75 7.75 -7.63
C ARG A 56 -15.70 7.42 -8.78
N GLU A 57 -16.85 6.84 -8.49
CA GLU A 57 -17.89 6.56 -9.48
C GLU A 57 -18.52 7.84 -10.04
N VAL A 58 -18.84 8.81 -9.17
CA VAL A 58 -19.49 10.07 -9.57
C VAL A 58 -18.53 11.01 -10.30
N CYS A 59 -17.32 11.23 -9.77
CA CYS A 59 -16.37 12.18 -10.35
C CYS A 59 -15.52 11.60 -11.49
N GLY A 60 -15.37 10.27 -11.56
CA GLY A 60 -14.54 9.59 -12.55
C GLY A 60 -13.03 9.79 -12.35
N PHE A 61 -12.27 9.72 -13.44
CA PHE A 61 -10.81 9.77 -13.46
C PHE A 61 -10.28 11.11 -13.95
N ALA A 62 -9.20 11.58 -13.31
CA ALA A 62 -8.49 12.77 -13.76
C ALA A 62 -7.84 12.56 -15.15
N PRO A 63 -7.56 13.61 -15.94
CA PRO A 63 -6.98 13.47 -17.28
C PRO A 63 -5.66 12.67 -17.32
N TYR A 64 -4.81 12.83 -16.31
CA TYR A 64 -3.55 12.08 -16.22
C TYR A 64 -3.78 10.59 -15.86
N GLU A 65 -4.82 10.29 -15.10
CA GLU A 65 -5.20 8.91 -14.75
C GLU A 65 -5.78 8.20 -15.98
N ARG A 66 -6.60 8.90 -16.78
CA ARG A 66 -7.10 8.38 -18.06
C ARG A 66 -5.96 8.00 -19.02
N HIS A 67 -4.96 8.87 -19.17
CA HIS A 67 -3.80 8.57 -20.00
C HIS A 67 -2.97 7.38 -19.46
N MET A 68 -2.88 7.24 -18.13
CA MET A 68 -2.22 6.06 -17.53
C MET A 68 -3.00 4.77 -17.84
N ILE A 69 -4.33 4.78 -17.74
CA ILE A 69 -5.18 3.64 -18.08
C ILE A 69 -4.98 3.22 -19.53
N GLU A 70 -4.91 4.16 -20.47
CA GLU A 70 -4.63 3.89 -21.88
C GLU A 70 -3.29 3.17 -22.07
N LEU A 71 -2.21 3.69 -21.46
CA LEU A 71 -0.89 3.08 -21.54
C LEU A 71 -0.85 1.66 -20.94
N ILE A 72 -1.57 1.43 -19.84
CA ILE A 72 -1.65 0.13 -19.19
C ILE A 72 -2.48 -0.85 -20.05
N LYS A 73 -3.56 -0.36 -20.68
CA LYS A 73 -4.45 -1.18 -21.50
C LYS A 73 -3.74 -1.78 -22.72
N THR A 74 -2.74 -1.09 -23.27
CA THR A 74 -1.88 -1.58 -24.37
C THR A 74 -1.14 -2.88 -24.03
N GLY A 75 -0.90 -3.17 -22.74
CA GLY A 75 -0.42 -4.48 -22.29
C GLY A 75 1.04 -4.83 -22.60
N SER A 76 1.78 -4.00 -23.34
CA SER A 76 3.20 -4.24 -23.64
C SER A 76 4.13 -3.79 -22.50
N ALA A 77 5.26 -4.49 -22.33
CA ALA A 77 6.24 -4.16 -21.29
C ALA A 77 6.83 -2.74 -21.45
N ALA A 78 7.02 -2.29 -22.70
CA ALA A 78 7.46 -0.94 -23.00
C ALA A 78 6.42 0.12 -22.56
N ALA A 79 5.13 -0.17 -22.76
CA ALA A 79 4.04 0.73 -22.36
C ALA A 79 3.91 0.83 -20.83
N GLN A 80 4.08 -0.27 -20.09
CA GLN A 80 4.09 -0.25 -18.62
C GLN A 80 5.24 0.62 -18.07
N LYS A 81 6.45 0.50 -18.64
CA LYS A 81 7.59 1.36 -18.26
C LYS A 81 7.31 2.83 -18.59
N ARG A 82 6.62 3.12 -19.70
CA ARG A 82 6.20 4.47 -20.08
C ARG A 82 5.14 5.02 -19.12
N ALA A 83 4.17 4.22 -18.70
CA ALA A 83 3.16 4.60 -17.71
C ALA A 83 3.81 5.01 -16.38
N LEU A 84 4.78 4.22 -15.89
CA LEU A 84 5.51 4.56 -14.67
C LEU A 84 6.35 5.84 -14.80
N ARG A 85 7.00 6.07 -15.95
CA ARG A 85 7.75 7.32 -16.21
C ARG A 85 6.82 8.53 -16.26
N PHE A 86 5.65 8.39 -16.89
CA PHE A 86 4.63 9.42 -16.95
C PHE A 86 4.07 9.73 -15.55
N ALA A 87 3.71 8.69 -14.78
CA ALA A 87 3.22 8.82 -13.41
C ALA A 87 4.24 9.51 -12.50
N LYS A 88 5.53 9.15 -12.62
CA LYS A 88 6.61 9.81 -11.87
C LYS A 88 6.74 11.29 -12.26
N LYS A 89 6.62 11.63 -13.55
CA LYS A 89 6.65 13.03 -14.01
C LYS A 89 5.47 13.85 -13.45
N ARG A 90 4.30 13.24 -13.23
CA ARG A 90 3.11 13.90 -12.69
C ARG A 90 3.07 13.97 -11.16
N LEU A 91 3.51 12.92 -10.46
CA LEU A 91 3.42 12.78 -9.00
C LEU A 91 4.73 13.05 -8.25
N GLY A 92 5.84 13.22 -8.99
CA GLY A 92 7.18 13.53 -8.50
C GLY A 92 8.01 12.31 -8.10
N THR A 93 7.52 11.48 -7.16
CA THR A 93 8.31 10.37 -6.59
C THR A 93 7.93 9.01 -7.15
N LEU A 94 8.91 8.09 -7.20
CA LEU A 94 8.67 6.73 -7.70
C LEU A 94 7.71 5.93 -6.80
N ARG A 95 7.76 6.12 -5.48
CA ARG A 95 6.86 5.42 -4.54
C ARG A 95 5.39 5.76 -4.81
N ARG A 96 5.09 7.05 -5.02
CA ARG A 96 3.73 7.50 -5.37
C ARG A 96 3.32 7.02 -6.77
N ALA A 97 4.24 7.06 -7.73
CA ALA A 97 4.00 6.57 -9.08
C ALA A 97 3.63 5.08 -9.11
N LYS A 98 4.37 4.22 -8.36
CA LYS A 98 4.05 2.80 -8.23
C LYS A 98 2.67 2.59 -7.61
N ALA A 99 2.39 3.24 -6.48
CA ALA A 99 1.08 3.14 -5.83
C ALA A 99 -0.08 3.55 -6.75
N LYS A 100 0.07 4.62 -7.52
CA LYS A 100 -0.95 5.05 -8.50
C LYS A 100 -1.04 4.09 -9.69
N ASN A 101 0.08 3.53 -10.15
CA ASN A 101 0.09 2.56 -11.23
C ASN A 101 -0.61 1.25 -10.85
N ASP A 102 -0.40 0.76 -9.62
CA ASP A 102 -1.07 -0.43 -9.08
C ASP A 102 -2.60 -0.18 -8.99
N GLU A 103 -2.99 1.01 -8.54
CA GLU A 103 -4.40 1.44 -8.52
C GLU A 103 -5.04 1.46 -9.92
N MET A 104 -4.35 2.05 -10.91
CA MET A 104 -4.86 2.09 -12.30
C MET A 104 -4.88 0.70 -12.95
N THR A 105 -3.94 -0.17 -12.59
CA THR A 105 -3.91 -1.57 -13.08
C THR A 105 -5.11 -2.34 -12.54
N HIS A 106 -5.42 -2.20 -11.26
CA HIS A 106 -6.62 -2.79 -10.65
C HIS A 106 -7.91 -2.29 -11.30
N VAL A 107 -7.99 -1.00 -11.65
CA VAL A 107 -9.13 -0.44 -12.40
C VAL A 107 -9.29 -1.12 -13.76
N VAL A 108 -8.19 -1.28 -14.52
CA VAL A 108 -8.21 -1.94 -15.84
C VAL A 108 -8.67 -3.40 -15.71
N GLU A 109 -8.23 -4.10 -14.67
CA GLU A 109 -8.67 -5.48 -14.39
C GLU A 109 -10.16 -5.55 -14.06
N LEU A 110 -10.68 -4.65 -13.21
CA LEU A 110 -12.11 -4.56 -12.93
C LEU A 110 -12.94 -4.26 -14.19
N GLN A 111 -12.46 -3.36 -15.05
CA GLN A 111 -13.11 -3.06 -16.33
C GLN A 111 -13.13 -4.27 -17.27
N ARG A 112 -12.05 -5.06 -17.31
CA ARG A 112 -12.00 -6.31 -18.09
C ARG A 112 -12.98 -7.33 -17.54
N LYS A 113 -13.05 -7.51 -16.22
CA LYS A 113 -13.97 -8.43 -15.54
C LYS A 113 -15.44 -8.04 -15.72
N ARG A 114 -15.77 -6.75 -15.73
CA ARG A 114 -17.14 -6.26 -15.95
C ARG A 114 -17.61 -6.45 -17.41
N LYS A 115 -16.68 -6.47 -18.36
CA LYS A 115 -16.98 -6.64 -19.78
C LYS A 115 -17.18 -8.11 -20.17
N ALA A 116 -16.49 -9.02 -19.48
CA ALA A 116 -16.71 -10.46 -19.59
C ALA A 116 -18.04 -10.84 -18.94
#